data_AF-A0A7R9CH87-F1
#
_entry.id   AF-A0A7R9CH87-F1
#
_cell.length_a   1.000
_cell.length_b   1.000
_cell.length_c   1.000
_cell.angle_alpha   90.00
_cell.angle_beta   90.00
_cell.angle_gamma   90.00
#
_symmetry.space_group_name_H-M   'P 1'
#
loop_
_entity.id
_entity.type
_entity.pdbx_description
1 polymer ?
#
loop_
_entity_poly.entity_id
_entity_poly.type
_entity_poly.pdbx_seq_one_letter_code
_entity_poly.pdbx_strand_id
1 'polypeptide(L)'
;MSATLSDVSSDLSFESREEKEHEEKQSEVVPEEEEPVALPLNKYSEEDMQLLVTKVKKFTTLFDLQEIDWNEDVYKVIRDFFINPTECILTIFFDEDKLSAKLGFPSKPAHDMSYFMKEPTDSITPTNFYKVINFGTIGPHVEGSILNVMENVYAPMFFNSTSWPDSILCS
;
A
#
# COMPACT_ATOMS: atom_id res chain seq x y z
N MET A 1 0.05 -0.31 -79.46
CA MET A 1 -0.84 -0.23 -78.28
C MET A 1 -0.08 -0.89 -77.13
N SER A 2 -0.11 -0.31 -75.92
CA SER A 2 0.38 -0.80 -74.59
C SER A 2 1.60 -1.75 -74.56
N ALA A 3 2.78 -1.35 -74.04
CA ALA A 3 3.14 -1.24 -72.60
C ALA A 3 3.31 -2.63 -71.92
N THR A 4 4.28 -2.87 -71.01
CA THR A 4 5.17 -2.00 -70.22
C THR A 4 6.66 -2.44 -70.26
N LEU A 5 7.56 -1.64 -69.68
CA LEU A 5 8.97 -1.96 -69.39
C LEU A 5 9.23 -1.98 -67.88
N SER A 6 10.30 -2.66 -67.45
CA SER A 6 10.91 -2.50 -66.12
C SER A 6 12.43 -2.71 -66.22
N ASP A 7 13.17 -1.63 -65.97
CA ASP A 7 14.63 -1.49 -66.01
C ASP A 7 15.35 -2.41 -64.98
N VAL A 8 16.49 -3.06 -65.28
CA VAL A 8 17.85 -2.59 -65.64
C VAL A 8 18.65 -2.05 -64.42
N SER A 9 19.70 -2.81 -64.04
CA SER A 9 21.09 -2.41 -63.63
C SER A 9 21.33 -1.26 -62.61
N SER A 10 22.43 -1.14 -61.84
CA SER A 10 23.71 -1.87 -61.66
C SER A 10 24.13 -1.77 -60.15
N ASP A 11 25.37 -1.84 -59.62
CA ASP A 11 26.74 -2.07 -60.13
C ASP A 11 27.73 -2.56 -59.02
N LEU A 12 28.99 -2.73 -59.39
CA LEU A 12 30.25 -2.81 -58.62
C LEU A 12 30.51 -1.55 -57.75
N SER A 13 31.40 -1.49 -56.73
CA SER A 13 32.18 -2.47 -55.94
C SER A 13 32.99 -1.73 -54.82
N PHE A 14 33.85 -2.47 -54.10
CA PHE A 14 35.13 -2.03 -53.47
C PHE A 14 35.18 -1.57 -51.98
N GLU A 15 36.04 -2.28 -51.22
CA GLU A 15 36.96 -1.92 -50.10
C GLU A 15 36.83 -0.58 -49.32
N SER A 16 37.14 -0.47 -48.02
CA SER A 16 37.75 -1.40 -47.01
C SER A 16 37.64 -0.80 -45.57
N ARG A 17 38.25 -1.50 -44.57
CA ARG A 17 39.05 -0.95 -43.43
C ARG A 17 38.51 -1.14 -41.99
N GLU A 18 39.31 -1.86 -41.16
CA GLU A 18 39.54 -1.78 -39.68
C GLU A 18 38.32 -1.70 -38.71
N GLU A 19 38.27 -2.36 -37.54
CA GLU A 19 39.20 -3.25 -36.81
C GLU A 19 38.47 -4.00 -35.65
N LYS A 20 39.16 -4.99 -35.04
CA LYS A 20 38.94 -5.54 -33.68
C LYS A 20 37.62 -6.27 -33.38
N GLU A 21 37.68 -7.60 -33.45
CA GLU A 21 36.87 -8.47 -32.59
C GLU A 21 37.24 -8.27 -31.12
N HIS A 22 36.26 -8.35 -30.22
CA HIS A 22 36.48 -8.52 -28.78
C HIS A 22 35.40 -9.46 -28.24
N GLU A 23 35.79 -10.52 -27.53
CA GLU A 23 34.84 -11.52 -27.02
C GLU A 23 34.00 -10.95 -25.87
N GLU A 24 32.80 -10.45 -26.17
CA GLU A 24 31.77 -10.25 -25.15
C GLU A 24 31.20 -11.61 -24.75
N LYS A 25 31.69 -12.12 -23.61
CA LYS A 25 31.21 -13.37 -23.02
C LYS A 25 29.73 -13.26 -22.70
N GLN A 26 28.92 -14.03 -23.43
CA GLN A 26 27.50 -14.18 -23.21
C GLN A 26 27.27 -14.78 -21.81
N SER A 27 26.98 -13.93 -20.84
CA SER A 27 26.60 -14.33 -19.49
C SER A 27 25.20 -14.96 -19.53
N GLU A 28 25.15 -16.28 -19.37
CA GLU A 28 23.91 -17.03 -19.25
C GLU A 28 23.12 -16.52 -18.04
N VAL A 29 22.01 -15.82 -18.30
CA VAL A 29 21.14 -15.27 -17.25
C VAL A 29 20.34 -16.42 -16.66
N VAL A 30 20.88 -17.01 -15.60
CA VAL A 30 20.14 -17.90 -14.70
C VAL A 30 18.92 -17.13 -14.19
N PRO A 31 17.69 -17.69 -14.27
CA PRO A 31 16.54 -17.09 -13.62
C PRO A 31 16.82 -16.95 -12.12
N GLU A 32 16.84 -15.71 -11.64
CA GLU A 32 16.96 -15.41 -10.22
C GLU A 32 15.68 -15.91 -9.55
N GLU A 33 15.76 -17.04 -8.84
CA GLU A 33 14.67 -17.53 -8.00
C GLU A 33 14.44 -16.47 -6.91
N GLU A 34 13.34 -15.71 -7.02
CA GLU A 34 13.00 -14.67 -6.05
C GLU A 34 12.88 -15.29 -4.65
N GLU A 35 13.92 -15.14 -3.82
CA GLU A 35 13.83 -15.53 -2.41
C GLU A 35 12.65 -14.77 -1.79
N PRO A 36 11.73 -15.47 -1.10
CA PRO A 36 10.50 -14.85 -0.62
C PRO A 36 10.85 -13.74 0.36
N VAL A 37 10.62 -12.49 -0.06
CA VAL A 37 11.06 -11.27 0.64
C VAL A 37 10.74 -11.38 2.12
N ALA A 38 11.78 -11.62 2.92
CA ALA A 38 11.62 -11.95 4.33
C ALA A 38 11.05 -10.73 5.07
N LEU A 39 9.74 -10.80 5.37
CA LEU A 39 9.01 -9.70 6.01
C LEU A 39 9.78 -9.19 7.23
N PRO A 40 9.98 -7.86 7.36
CA PRO A 40 10.82 -7.30 8.40
C PRO A 40 10.29 -7.74 9.77
N LEU A 41 11.06 -8.57 10.47
CA LEU A 41 10.72 -9.03 11.81
C LEU A 41 10.82 -7.84 12.76
N ASN A 42 9.69 -7.19 13.03
CA ASN A 42 9.59 -5.96 13.81
C ASN A 42 9.93 -6.20 15.30
N LYS A 43 11.22 -6.15 15.61
CA LYS A 43 11.78 -6.27 16.96
C LYS A 43 11.61 -4.96 17.75
N TYR A 44 10.41 -4.73 18.24
CA TYR A 44 10.12 -3.64 19.17
C TYR A 44 10.81 -3.82 20.52
N SER A 45 11.23 -2.70 21.14
CA SER A 45 11.37 -2.66 22.59
C SER A 45 9.99 -2.60 23.25
N GLU A 46 9.87 -3.00 24.52
CA GLU A 46 8.61 -2.87 25.25
C GLU A 46 8.22 -1.38 25.46
N GLU A 47 9.21 -0.47 25.53
CA GLU A 47 8.97 0.98 25.58
C GLU A 47 8.37 1.50 24.26
N ASP A 48 8.93 1.11 23.11
CA ASP A 48 8.37 1.44 21.79
C ASP A 48 6.96 0.85 21.63
N MET A 49 6.74 -0.39 22.06
CA MET A 49 5.44 -1.05 21.99
C MET A 49 4.38 -0.32 22.81
N GLN A 50 4.70 0.09 24.04
CA GLN A 50 3.81 0.90 24.88
C GLN A 50 3.51 2.27 24.26
N LEU A 51 4.49 2.91 23.62
CA LEU A 51 4.29 4.17 22.89
C LEU A 51 3.39 3.98 21.64
N LEU A 52 3.52 2.86 20.93
CA LEU A 52 2.66 2.51 19.78
C LEU A 52 1.21 2.24 20.22
N VAL A 53 0.99 1.42 21.25
CA VAL A 53 -0.33 1.17 21.85
C VAL A 53 -0.96 2.49 22.33
N THR A 54 -0.18 3.35 23.01
CA THR A 54 -0.63 4.68 23.46
C THR A 54 -1.05 5.58 22.28
N LYS A 55 -0.35 5.49 21.14
CA LYS A 55 -0.76 6.21 19.92
C LYS A 55 -2.05 5.68 19.33
N VAL A 56 -2.23 4.36 19.21
CA VAL A 56 -3.50 3.77 18.78
C VAL A 56 -4.65 4.21 19.68
N LYS A 57 -4.50 4.14 21.01
CA LYS A 57 -5.49 4.67 21.96
C LYS A 57 -5.80 6.15 21.73
N LYS A 58 -4.79 6.99 21.49
CA LYS A 58 -4.96 8.44 21.25
C LYS A 58 -5.62 8.78 19.90
N PHE A 59 -5.46 7.94 18.88
CA PHE A 59 -6.02 8.15 17.54
C PHE A 59 -7.34 7.38 17.29
N THR A 60 -7.80 6.57 18.26
CA THR A 60 -9.12 5.95 18.24
C THR A 60 -10.17 7.01 18.58
N THR A 61 -11.19 7.20 17.73
CA THR A 61 -12.19 8.28 17.90
C THR A 61 -13.63 7.76 17.84
N LEU A 62 -13.86 6.61 18.49
CA LEU A 62 -15.18 6.00 18.58
C LEU A 62 -16.16 6.86 19.40
N PHE A 63 -17.43 6.81 19.03
CA PHE A 63 -18.54 7.38 19.80
C PHE A 63 -18.64 6.77 21.21
N ASP A 64 -18.89 7.62 22.21
CA ASP A 64 -18.98 7.31 23.66
C ASP A 64 -17.81 6.50 24.25
N LEU A 65 -16.63 6.53 23.61
CA LEU A 65 -15.44 5.85 24.11
C LEU A 65 -14.83 6.58 25.31
N GLN A 66 -14.73 5.86 26.43
CA GLN A 66 -14.20 6.35 27.70
C GLN A 66 -12.88 5.64 28.05
N GLU A 67 -12.15 6.14 29.04
CA GLU A 67 -10.87 5.52 29.43
C GLU A 67 -11.03 4.14 30.10
N ILE A 68 -12.23 3.86 30.65
CA ILE A 68 -12.58 2.64 31.38
C ILE A 68 -12.87 1.43 30.47
N ASP A 69 -13.29 1.66 29.23
CA ASP A 69 -13.66 0.56 28.30
C ASP A 69 -12.44 -0.20 27.79
N TRP A 70 -11.26 0.43 27.89
CA TRP A 70 -9.98 -0.13 27.48
C TRP A 70 -9.57 -1.32 28.34
N ASN A 71 -9.47 -2.48 27.72
CA ASN A 71 -9.25 -3.77 28.36
C ASN A 71 -8.03 -4.51 27.76
N GLU A 72 -7.53 -5.51 28.49
CA GLU A 72 -6.29 -6.20 28.10
C GLU A 72 -6.44 -7.02 26.81
N ASP A 73 -7.64 -7.49 26.47
CA ASP A 73 -7.89 -8.16 25.19
C ASP A 73 -7.61 -7.21 24.02
N VAL A 74 -8.13 -5.98 24.11
CA VAL A 74 -7.87 -4.90 23.14
C VAL A 74 -6.39 -4.54 23.09
N TYR A 75 -5.73 -4.35 24.23
CA TYR A 75 -4.29 -4.04 24.24
C TYR A 75 -3.45 -5.18 23.65
N LYS A 76 -3.79 -6.45 23.89
CA LYS A 76 -3.12 -7.59 23.28
C LYS A 76 -3.25 -7.58 21.75
N VAL A 77 -4.47 -7.39 21.22
CA VAL A 77 -4.68 -7.36 19.76
C VAL A 77 -3.92 -6.20 19.09
N ILE A 78 -3.82 -5.05 19.77
CA ILE A 78 -3.02 -3.91 19.27
C ILE A 78 -1.52 -4.25 19.27
N ARG A 79 -1.00 -4.97 20.27
CA ARG A 79 0.39 -5.48 20.26
C ARG A 79 0.60 -6.49 19.14
N ASP A 80 -0.32 -7.45 18.96
CA ASP A 80 -0.27 -8.46 17.91
C ASP A 80 -0.25 -7.81 16.49
N PHE A 81 -1.00 -6.73 16.27
CA PHE A 81 -0.99 -5.94 15.02
C PHE A 81 0.40 -5.38 14.68
N PHE A 82 1.19 -4.93 15.67
CA PHE A 82 2.54 -4.44 15.41
C PHE A 82 3.54 -5.58 15.20
N ILE A 83 3.45 -6.65 16.01
CA ILE A 83 4.35 -7.80 15.98
C ILE A 83 4.23 -8.59 14.67
N ASN A 84 3.02 -8.79 14.15
CA ASN A 84 2.77 -9.59 12.96
C ASN A 84 2.83 -8.72 11.69
N PRO A 85 3.85 -8.85 10.81
CA PRO A 85 3.94 -8.02 9.59
C PRO A 85 2.83 -8.34 8.58
N THR A 86 2.31 -9.57 8.58
CA THR A 86 1.20 -10.02 7.71
C THR A 86 -0.16 -9.39 8.03
N GLU A 87 -0.35 -8.90 9.25
CA GLU A 87 -1.63 -8.41 9.75
C GLU A 87 -1.78 -6.91 9.45
N CYS A 88 -2.03 -6.59 8.18
CA CYS A 88 -2.03 -5.22 7.67
C CYS A 88 -3.17 -4.33 8.18
N ILE A 89 -4.20 -4.89 8.81
CA ILE A 89 -5.41 -4.16 9.23
C ILE A 89 -5.73 -4.48 10.69
N LEU A 90 -5.98 -3.44 11.47
CA LEU A 90 -6.53 -3.47 12.82
C LEU A 90 -7.85 -2.70 12.83
N THR A 91 -8.90 -3.27 13.40
CA THR A 91 -10.17 -2.61 13.68
C THR A 91 -10.46 -2.57 15.18
N ILE A 92 -11.06 -1.48 15.64
CA ILE A 92 -11.51 -1.27 17.03
C ILE A 92 -12.95 -0.76 16.99
N PHE A 93 -13.85 -1.42 17.71
CA PHE A 93 -15.30 -1.20 17.66
C PHE A 93 -15.95 -1.69 18.96
N PHE A 94 -17.21 -1.33 19.20
CA PHE A 94 -18.01 -1.94 20.27
C PHE A 94 -18.78 -3.16 19.73
N ASP A 95 -18.69 -4.30 20.43
CA ASP A 95 -19.56 -5.47 20.23
C ASP A 95 -20.35 -5.71 21.52
N GLU A 96 -21.68 -5.58 21.45
CA GLU A 96 -22.60 -5.76 22.59
C GLU A 96 -22.13 -4.99 23.85
N ASP A 97 -21.91 -3.68 23.68
CA ASP A 97 -21.39 -2.69 24.64
C ASP A 97 -19.95 -2.95 25.17
N LYS A 98 -19.25 -4.01 24.74
CA LYS A 98 -17.83 -4.23 25.05
C LYS A 98 -16.91 -3.69 23.95
N LEU A 99 -16.00 -2.78 24.30
CA LEU A 99 -14.90 -2.38 23.43
C LEU A 99 -14.04 -3.60 23.04
N SER A 100 -13.95 -3.83 21.73
CA SER A 100 -13.34 -5.00 21.11
C SER A 100 -12.39 -4.56 20.00
N ALA A 101 -11.32 -5.33 19.79
CA ALA A 101 -10.38 -5.11 18.70
C ALA A 101 -10.14 -6.40 17.93
N LYS A 102 -9.88 -6.28 16.62
CA LYS A 102 -9.68 -7.43 15.74
C LYS A 102 -8.63 -7.12 14.66
N LEU A 103 -7.86 -8.14 14.29
CA LEU A 103 -7.05 -8.11 13.07
C LEU A 103 -7.95 -8.44 11.86
N GLY A 104 -7.88 -7.60 10.83
CA GLY A 104 -8.90 -7.53 9.79
C GLY A 104 -10.25 -6.97 10.28
N PHE A 105 -11.30 -7.15 9.47
CA PHE A 105 -12.64 -6.59 9.73
C PHE A 105 -13.53 -7.51 10.59
N PRO A 106 -14.50 -6.96 11.36
CA PRO A 106 -15.51 -7.74 12.08
C PRO A 106 -16.43 -8.52 11.11
N SER A 107 -17.05 -9.58 11.61
CA SER A 107 -18.02 -10.40 10.86
C SER A 107 -19.49 -9.96 11.03
N LYS A 108 -19.79 -9.22 12.11
CA LYS A 108 -21.01 -8.41 12.25
C LYS A 108 -20.73 -7.00 11.71
N PRO A 109 -21.71 -6.27 11.16
CA PRO A 109 -21.56 -4.83 10.95
C PRO A 109 -21.48 -4.12 12.32
N ALA A 110 -20.44 -3.30 12.51
CA ALA A 110 -20.31 -2.41 13.67
C ALA A 110 -21.07 -1.09 13.40
N HIS A 111 -21.60 -0.46 14.45
CA HIS A 111 -22.26 0.85 14.32
C HIS A 111 -21.26 2.01 14.20
N ASP A 112 -20.09 1.86 14.84
CA ASP A 112 -18.95 2.76 14.68
C ASP A 112 -17.65 1.93 14.83
N MET A 113 -16.63 2.27 14.04
CA MET A 113 -15.39 1.49 13.95
C MET A 113 -14.20 2.36 13.55
N SER A 114 -13.21 2.47 14.43
CA SER A 114 -11.89 3.00 14.07
C SER A 114 -11.05 1.90 13.40
N TYR A 115 -10.36 2.23 12.32
CA TYR A 115 -9.45 1.34 11.61
C TYR A 115 -8.03 1.91 11.57
N PHE A 116 -7.05 1.02 11.51
CA PHE A 116 -5.64 1.30 11.32
C PHE A 116 -5.09 0.33 10.27
N MET A 117 -4.42 0.85 9.23
CA MET A 117 -3.87 0.08 8.12
C MET A 117 -2.40 0.41 7.89
N LYS A 118 -1.59 -0.61 7.60
CA LYS A 118 -0.15 -0.53 7.29
C LYS A 118 0.20 -1.42 6.10
N GLU A 119 1.35 -1.21 5.48
CA GLU A 119 1.91 -2.13 4.50
C GLU A 119 2.77 -3.23 5.19
N PRO A 120 2.91 -4.44 4.62
CA PRO A 120 3.71 -5.53 5.23
C PRO A 120 5.20 -5.19 5.37
N THR A 121 5.69 -4.29 4.52
CA THR A 121 7.07 -3.83 4.40
C THR A 121 7.43 -2.71 5.38
N ASP A 122 6.47 -2.19 6.14
CA ASP A 122 6.65 -0.98 6.94
C ASP A 122 7.46 -1.18 8.23
N SER A 123 8.58 -0.46 8.31
CA SER A 123 9.29 -0.21 9.57
C SER A 123 8.59 0.86 10.42
N ILE A 124 7.42 0.51 10.96
CA ILE A 124 6.66 1.37 11.88
C ILE A 124 7.51 1.61 13.14
N THR A 125 7.70 2.88 13.50
CA THR A 125 8.29 3.31 14.78
C THR A 125 7.35 4.30 15.48
N PRO A 126 7.49 4.55 16.79
CA PRO A 126 6.72 5.59 17.47
C PRO A 126 6.87 6.98 16.82
N THR A 127 8.02 7.30 16.23
CA THR A 127 8.22 8.59 15.53
C THR A 127 7.60 8.63 14.13
N ASN A 128 7.54 7.50 13.42
CA ASN A 128 7.05 7.45 12.03
C ASN A 128 5.55 7.12 11.89
N PHE A 129 4.91 6.57 12.95
CA PHE A 129 3.50 6.15 13.02
C PHE A 129 2.53 6.88 12.07
N TYR A 130 2.46 8.21 12.16
CA TYR A 130 1.46 9.05 11.50
C TYR A 130 1.73 9.32 10.00
N LYS A 131 2.86 8.83 9.46
CA LYS A 131 3.17 8.89 8.02
C LYS A 131 2.98 7.56 7.31
N VAL A 132 2.84 6.50 8.09
CA VAL A 132 2.93 5.10 7.66
C VAL A 132 1.57 4.42 7.83
N ILE A 133 0.96 4.62 9.00
CA ILE A 133 -0.33 4.03 9.31
C ILE A 133 -1.43 4.96 8.80
N ASN A 134 -2.23 4.47 7.85
CA ASN A 134 -3.47 5.11 7.44
C ASN A 134 -4.57 4.72 8.44
N PHE A 135 -5.20 5.71 9.08
CA PHE A 135 -6.23 5.47 10.09
C PHE A 135 -7.40 6.42 9.93
N GLY A 136 -8.56 6.00 10.43
CA GLY A 136 -9.80 6.75 10.39
C GLY A 136 -10.92 6.03 11.13
N THR A 137 -12.11 6.61 11.10
CA THR A 137 -13.30 6.09 11.79
C THR A 137 -14.47 6.04 10.81
N ILE A 138 -15.16 4.90 10.76
CA ILE A 138 -16.26 4.60 9.83
C ILE A 138 -17.55 4.49 10.64
N GLY A 139 -18.45 5.45 10.43
CA GLY A 139 -19.78 5.45 11.03
C GLY A 139 -20.79 4.52 10.33
N PRO A 140 -22.05 4.50 10.78
CA PRO A 140 -22.99 3.41 10.51
C PRO A 140 -23.59 3.36 9.10
N HIS A 141 -23.36 4.38 8.27
CA HIS A 141 -23.94 4.50 6.92
C HIS A 141 -22.82 4.52 5.88
N VAL A 142 -22.13 3.39 5.73
CA VAL A 142 -20.89 3.23 4.97
C VAL A 142 -21.02 3.73 3.53
N GLU A 143 -22.15 3.45 2.88
CA GLU A 143 -22.45 3.87 1.50
C GLU A 143 -22.48 5.40 1.37
N GLY A 144 -23.16 6.07 2.32
CA GLY A 144 -23.24 7.52 2.37
C GLY A 144 -21.90 8.16 2.74
N SER A 145 -21.14 7.55 3.66
CA SER A 145 -19.80 8.01 4.02
C SER A 145 -18.81 7.92 2.85
N ILE A 146 -18.80 6.81 2.11
CA ILE A 146 -17.93 6.64 0.93
C ILE A 146 -18.29 7.66 -0.16
N LEU A 147 -19.58 7.80 -0.50
CA LEU A 147 -20.02 8.76 -1.52
C LEU A 147 -19.65 10.19 -1.14
N ASN A 148 -19.94 10.60 0.11
CA ASN A 148 -19.63 11.93 0.61
C ASN A 148 -18.12 12.24 0.58
N VAL A 149 -17.26 11.26 0.90
CA VAL A 149 -15.79 11.40 0.81
C VAL A 149 -15.32 11.50 -0.65
N MET A 150 -15.88 10.70 -1.55
CA MET A 150 -15.58 10.79 -2.99
C MET A 150 -15.95 12.16 -3.56
N GLU A 151 -17.17 12.64 -3.29
CA GLU A 151 -17.70 13.89 -3.85
C GLU A 151 -17.06 15.15 -3.26
N ASN A 152 -16.75 15.18 -1.96
CA ASN A 152 -16.33 16.41 -1.26
C ASN A 152 -14.83 16.48 -0.96
N VAL A 153 -14.10 15.36 -0.99
CA VAL A 153 -12.65 15.33 -0.74
C VAL A 153 -11.89 14.97 -2.02
N TYR A 154 -12.19 13.81 -2.61
CA TYR A 154 -11.44 13.34 -3.77
C TYR A 154 -11.76 14.11 -5.06
N ALA A 155 -13.03 14.36 -5.39
CA ALA A 155 -13.38 15.05 -6.65
C ALA A 155 -12.79 16.48 -6.74
N PRO A 156 -12.81 17.34 -5.70
CA PRO A 156 -12.14 18.64 -5.77
C PRO A 156 -10.61 18.52 -5.88
N MET A 157 -10.00 17.56 -5.17
CA MET A 157 -8.55 17.31 -5.26
C MET A 157 -8.14 16.81 -6.66
N PHE A 158 -8.97 15.96 -7.27
CA PHE A 158 -8.81 15.40 -8.61
C PHE A 158 -8.95 16.47 -9.70
N PHE A 159 -10.01 17.28 -9.67
CA PHE A 159 -10.21 18.36 -10.65
C PHE A 159 -9.23 19.53 -10.50
N ASN A 160 -8.64 19.72 -9.31
CA ASN A 160 -7.58 20.69 -9.07
C ASN A 160 -6.17 20.12 -9.34
N SER A 161 -6.04 18.84 -9.67
CA SER A 161 -4.76 18.23 -10.07
C SER A 161 -4.49 18.47 -11.55
N THR A 162 -3.55 19.38 -11.85
CA THR A 162 -3.10 19.67 -13.22
C THR A 162 -2.00 18.73 -13.71
N SER A 163 -1.42 17.90 -12.83
CA SER A 163 -0.34 16.96 -13.15
C SER A 163 -0.88 15.53 -13.27
N TRP A 164 -1.45 15.22 -14.43
CA TRP A 164 -1.76 13.84 -14.83
C TRP A 164 -0.53 13.19 -15.47
N PRO A 165 -0.22 11.91 -15.16
CA PRO A 165 0.79 11.17 -15.91
C PRO A 165 0.33 10.93 -17.35
N ASP A 166 1.20 11.17 -18.33
CA ASP A 166 0.88 11.03 -19.77
C ASP A 166 0.34 9.63 -20.13
N SER A 167 0.67 8.61 -19.33
CA SER A 167 0.15 7.24 -19.40
C SER A 167 -1.37 7.12 -19.44
N ILE A 168 -2.12 8.13 -18.99
CA ILE A 168 -3.59 8.13 -18.92
C ILE A 168 -4.23 8.87 -20.11
N LEU A 169 -3.44 9.55 -20.95
CA LEU A 169 -3.89 10.26 -22.15
C LEU A 169 -3.58 9.52 -23.46
N CYS A 170 -2.90 8.38 -23.39
CA CYS A 170 -2.51 7.56 -24.54
C CYS A 170 -3.27 6.22 -24.58
N SER A 171 -4.55 6.27 -24.98
CA SER A 171 -5.40 5.10 -25.28
C SER A 171 -6.25 5.32 -26.52
#